data_AF-A0A947BXA8-F1
#
_entry.id   AF-A0A947BXA8-F1
#
_cell.length_a   1.000
_cell.length_b   1.000
_cell.length_c   1.000
_cell.angle_alpha   90.00
_cell.angle_beta   90.00
_cell.angle_gamma   90.00
#
_symmetry.space_group_name_H-M   'P 1'
#
loop_
_entity.id
_entity.type
_entity.pdbx_description
1 polymer ?
#
loop_
_entity_poly.entity_id
_entity_poly.type
_entity_poly.pdbx_seq_one_letter_code
_entity_poly.pdbx_strand_id
1 'polypeptide(L)'
;MSGSLQCYRCGASLEALSLPLSRQDQCPDCFVYLHCCRMCVFFDPAVAEQCREDDAEEVKNKDNANFCDYFRPNPAAHDPRFVTEESQSRSQLDALFGDADDASDSDDDGLGAAEDLFK
;
A
#
# COMPACT_ATOMS: atom_id res chain seq x y z
N MET A 1 23.86 13.64 2.03
CA MET A 1 23.14 13.51 0.75
C MET A 1 21.69 13.23 1.08
N SER A 2 20.92 14.27 1.38
CA SER A 2 19.48 14.15 1.62
C SER A 2 18.80 14.10 0.25
N GLY A 3 18.81 12.92 -0.38
CA GLY A 3 18.00 12.69 -1.57
C GLY A 3 16.54 12.73 -1.15
N SER A 4 15.73 13.53 -1.83
CA SER A 4 14.28 13.62 -1.58
C SER A 4 13.66 12.23 -1.75
N LEU A 5 13.34 11.57 -0.64
CA LEU A 5 12.74 10.24 -0.66
C LEU A 5 11.24 10.39 -0.94
N GLN A 6 10.69 9.54 -1.80
CA GLN A 6 9.28 9.57 -2.17
C GLN A 6 8.63 8.22 -1.87
N CYS A 7 7.34 8.24 -1.54
CA CYS A 7 6.55 7.03 -1.37
C CYS A 7 6.51 6.22 -2.67
N TYR A 8 6.84 4.93 -2.62
CA TYR A 8 6.83 4.06 -3.80
C TYR A 8 5.45 3.96 -4.46
N ARG A 9 4.37 4.14 -3.68
CA ARG A 9 2.98 3.98 -4.14
C ARG A 9 2.36 5.28 -4.62
N CYS A 10 2.34 6.33 -3.79
CA CYS A 10 1.64 7.58 -4.11
C CYS A 10 2.57 8.73 -4.54
N GLY A 11 3.89 8.58 -4.40
CA GLY A 11 4.86 9.62 -4.80
C GLY A 11 5.00 10.77 -3.80
N ALA A 12 4.27 10.74 -2.68
CA ALA A 12 4.38 11.76 -1.63
C ALA A 12 5.82 11.90 -1.10
N SER A 13 6.22 13.13 -0.81
CA SER A 13 7.52 13.42 -0.20
C SER A 13 7.60 12.85 1.22
N LEU A 14 8.70 12.17 1.53
CA LEU A 14 8.97 11.58 2.84
C LEU A 14 10.01 12.38 3.63
N GLU A 15 10.28 13.62 3.23
CA GLU A 15 11.26 14.51 3.90
C GLU A 15 10.89 14.81 5.36
N ALA A 16 9.62 14.67 5.74
CA ALA A 16 9.15 14.85 7.11
C ALA A 16 9.59 13.70 8.04
N LEU A 17 10.02 12.55 7.50
CA LEU A 17 10.45 11.39 8.29
C LEU A 17 11.95 11.43 8.58
N SER A 18 12.31 10.92 9.76
CA SER A 18 13.71 10.76 10.13
C SER A 18 14.32 9.54 9.46
N LEU A 19 15.54 9.70 8.92
CA LEU A 19 16.35 8.57 8.47
C LEU A 19 17.28 8.08 9.60
N PRO A 20 17.53 6.75 9.71
CA PRO A 20 16.99 5.67 8.88
C PRO A 20 15.50 5.43 9.16
N LEU A 21 14.77 5.01 8.13
CA LEU A 21 13.36 4.65 8.27
C LEU A 21 13.21 3.50 9.27
N SER A 22 12.30 3.68 10.23
CA SER A 22 11.85 2.61 11.11
C SER A 22 11.09 1.55 10.31
N ARG A 23 11.09 0.32 10.82
CA ARG A 23 10.31 -0.79 10.25
C ARG A 23 8.80 -0.51 10.23
N GLN A 24 8.34 0.37 11.12
CA GLN A 24 6.92 0.74 11.27
C GLN A 24 6.57 2.06 10.57
N ASP A 25 7.54 2.74 9.96
CA ASP A 25 7.27 4.00 9.27
C ASP A 25 6.31 3.77 8.11
N GLN A 26 5.29 4.60 8.06
CA GLN A 26 4.24 4.58 7.06
C GLN A 26 4.24 5.91 6.30
N CYS A 27 3.81 5.86 5.04
CA CYS A 27 3.55 7.07 4.28
C CYS A 27 2.43 7.89 4.96
N PRO A 28 2.61 9.21 5.17
CA PRO A 28 1.57 10.05 5.78
C PRO A 28 0.30 10.17 4.91
N ASP A 29 0.42 9.98 3.60
CA ASP A 29 -0.67 10.22 2.65
C ASP A 29 -1.47 8.94 2.34
N CYS A 30 -0.78 7.81 2.14
CA CYS A 30 -1.42 6.54 1.75
C CYS A 30 -1.20 5.39 2.74
N PHE A 31 -0.56 5.66 3.89
CA PHE A 31 -0.40 4.73 5.01
C PHE A 31 0.32 3.40 4.69
N VAL A 32 0.96 3.28 3.53
CA VAL A 32 1.76 2.10 3.20
C VAL A 32 3.04 2.06 4.01
N TYR A 33 3.49 0.85 4.35
CA TYR A 33 4.79 0.66 4.99
C TYR A 33 5.93 1.07 4.07
N LEU A 34 6.90 1.79 4.64
CA LEU A 34 8.05 2.31 3.91
C LEU A 34 9.26 1.39 4.03
N HIS A 35 9.36 0.61 5.11
CA HIS A 35 10.37 -0.45 5.22
C HIS A 35 9.87 -1.78 4.62
N CYS A 36 9.62 -1.74 3.31
CA CYS A 36 9.16 -2.89 2.53
C CYS A 36 10.06 -3.13 1.32
N CYS A 37 9.96 -4.31 0.68
CA CYS A 37 10.77 -4.63 -0.49
C CYS A 37 10.55 -3.60 -1.60
N ARG A 38 9.31 -3.16 -1.85
CA ARG A 38 9.03 -2.19 -2.92
C ARG A 38 9.71 -0.83 -2.77
N MET A 39 10.15 -0.47 -1.56
CA MET A 39 10.92 0.75 -1.29
C MET A 39 12.43 0.51 -1.32
N CYS A 40 12.89 -0.74 -1.46
CA CYS A 40 14.30 -1.10 -1.38
C CYS A 40 15.02 -0.93 -2.73
N VAL A 41 16.29 -0.50 -2.72
CA VAL A 41 17.15 -0.42 -3.92
C VAL A 41 17.44 -1.77 -4.56
N PHE A 42 17.36 -2.86 -3.79
CA PHE A 42 17.64 -4.22 -4.27
C PHE A 42 16.42 -4.92 -4.86
N PHE A 43 15.24 -4.32 -4.74
CA PHE A 43 14.01 -4.92 -5.25
C PHE A 43 13.96 -4.83 -6.77
N ASP A 44 13.78 -5.97 -7.40
CA ASP A 44 13.65 -6.09 -8.85
C ASP A 44 12.59 -7.13 -9.18
N PRO A 45 11.42 -6.75 -9.73
CA PRO A 45 10.37 -7.71 -10.05
C PRO A 45 10.75 -8.74 -11.12
N ALA A 46 11.84 -8.52 -11.87
CA ALA A 46 12.27 -9.40 -12.96
C ALA A 46 13.13 -10.60 -12.52
N VAL A 47 13.61 -10.63 -11.27
CA VAL A 47 14.41 -11.76 -10.74
C VAL A 47 13.56 -12.70 -9.88
N ALA A 48 13.99 -13.95 -9.71
CA ALA A 48 13.18 -15.03 -9.13
C ALA A 48 12.64 -14.69 -7.72
N GLU A 49 13.49 -14.24 -6.81
CA GLU A 49 13.11 -13.85 -5.43
C GLU A 49 12.70 -12.38 -5.32
N GLN A 50 12.70 -11.68 -6.45
CA GLN A 50 12.46 -10.26 -6.57
C GLN A 50 13.42 -9.38 -5.74
N CYS A 51 14.60 -9.93 -5.42
CA CYS A 51 15.68 -9.29 -4.70
C CYS A 51 16.99 -9.59 -5.42
N ARG A 52 17.87 -8.59 -5.55
CA ARG A 52 19.21 -8.73 -6.13
C ARG A 52 20.32 -9.01 -5.11
N GLU A 53 19.96 -9.01 -3.83
CA GLU A 53 20.88 -9.36 -2.74
C GLU A 53 20.71 -10.85 -2.42
N ASP A 54 21.75 -11.64 -2.68
CA ASP A 54 21.71 -13.11 -2.62
C ASP A 54 21.64 -13.64 -1.17
N ASP A 55 22.20 -12.88 -0.22
CA ASP A 55 22.20 -13.25 1.22
C ASP A 55 20.93 -12.76 1.95
N ALA A 56 20.02 -12.07 1.28
CA ALA A 56 18.78 -11.57 1.88
C ALA A 56 17.74 -12.68 1.99
N GLU A 57 17.08 -12.78 3.15
CA GLU A 57 15.97 -13.72 3.33
C GLU A 57 14.78 -13.37 2.41
N GLU A 58 14.18 -14.38 1.81
CA GLU A 58 13.03 -14.21 0.93
C GLU A 58 11.81 -13.67 1.70
N VAL A 59 11.40 -12.44 1.37
CA VAL A 59 10.17 -11.85 1.90
C VAL A 59 8.99 -12.19 0.99
N LYS A 60 7.98 -12.93 1.46
CA LYS A 60 6.82 -13.29 0.62
C LYS A 60 5.97 -12.09 0.21
N ASN A 61 5.58 -11.25 1.18
CA ASN A 61 4.80 -10.07 0.87
C ASN A 61 5.71 -8.83 0.72
N LYS A 62 5.91 -8.39 -0.52
CA LYS A 62 6.85 -7.34 -0.89
C LYS A 62 6.38 -5.93 -0.54
N ASP A 63 5.09 -5.73 -0.25
CA ASP A 63 4.52 -4.42 0.08
C ASP A 63 4.28 -4.19 1.59
N ASN A 64 4.42 -5.23 2.41
CA ASN A 64 4.32 -5.13 3.87
C ASN A 64 5.68 -4.79 4.51
N ALA A 65 5.61 -4.27 5.75
CA ALA A 65 6.78 -4.14 6.60
C ALA A 65 7.50 -5.49 6.75
N ASN A 66 8.82 -5.46 6.68
CA ASN A 66 9.66 -6.65 6.85
C ASN A 66 10.83 -6.39 7.79
N PHE A 67 11.59 -7.45 8.07
CA PHE A 67 12.75 -7.43 8.97
C PHE A 67 14.08 -7.51 8.21
N CYS A 68 14.09 -7.25 6.91
CA CYS A 68 15.28 -7.40 6.08
C CYS A 68 16.35 -6.38 6.49
N ASP A 69 17.49 -6.87 7.00
CA ASP A 69 18.59 -6.04 7.45
C ASP A 69 19.39 -5.40 6.29
N TYR A 70 19.20 -5.89 5.06
CA TYR A 70 19.77 -5.31 3.84
C TYR A 70 18.94 -4.15 3.27
N PHE A 71 17.82 -3.79 3.90
CA PHE A 71 16.96 -2.72 3.42
C PHE A 71 17.72 -1.41 3.25
N ARG A 72 17.60 -0.82 2.05
CA ARG A 72 18.09 0.53 1.75
C ARG A 72 17.03 1.26 0.92
N PRO A 73 16.54 2.42 1.38
CA PRO A 73 15.48 3.14 0.70
C PRO A 73 15.94 3.64 -0.68
N ASN A 74 15.11 3.46 -1.69
CA ASN A 74 15.37 3.87 -3.07
C ASN A 74 14.58 5.17 -3.39
N PRO A 75 15.27 6.30 -3.63
CA PRO A 75 14.63 7.56 -4.05
C PRO A 75 13.84 7.47 -5.36
N ALA A 76 14.14 6.50 -6.21
CA ALA A 76 13.47 6.26 -7.49
C ALA A 76 12.49 5.07 -7.45
N ALA A 77 12.03 4.66 -6.25
CA ALA A 77 11.07 3.56 -6.11
C ALA A 77 9.68 3.87 -6.67
N HIS A 78 9.31 5.15 -6.75
CA HIS A 78 7.97 5.55 -7.18
C HIS A 78 7.78 5.33 -8.68
N ASP A 79 6.72 4.61 -9.03
CA ASP A 79 6.23 4.47 -10.41
C ASP A 79 4.91 5.24 -10.56
N PRO A 80 4.82 6.25 -11.45
CA PRO A 80 3.61 7.04 -11.63
C PRO A 80 2.39 6.20 -12.08
N ARG A 81 2.62 5.00 -12.61
CA ARG A 81 1.53 4.09 -13.00
C ARG A 81 0.63 3.71 -11.83
N PHE A 82 1.15 3.63 -10.60
CA PHE A 82 0.34 3.30 -9.42
C PHE A 82 -0.82 4.28 -9.22
N VAL A 83 -0.54 5.58 -9.32
CA VAL A 83 -1.55 6.64 -9.16
C VAL A 83 -2.56 6.62 -10.31
N THR A 84 -2.08 6.41 -11.54
CA THR A 84 -2.97 6.36 -12.71
C THR A 84 -3.90 5.15 -12.69
N GLU A 85 -3.38 3.98 -12.30
CA GLU A 85 -4.16 2.74 -12.19
C GLU A 85 -5.20 2.86 -11.08
N GLU A 86 -4.84 3.39 -9.92
CA GLU A 86 -5.77 3.61 -8.80
C GLU A 86 -6.92 4.54 -9.20
N SER A 87 -6.61 5.68 -9.83
CA SER A 87 -7.64 6.61 -10.31
C SER A 87 -8.56 5.94 -11.35
N GLN A 88 -8.01 5.15 -12.25
CA GLN A 88 -8.78 4.43 -13.26
C GLN A 88 -9.69 3.39 -12.61
N SER A 89 -9.17 2.56 -11.69
CA SER A 89 -9.94 1.56 -10.97
C SER A 89 -11.08 2.19 -10.16
N ARG A 90 -10.82 3.31 -9.46
CA ARG A 90 -11.87 4.05 -8.73
C ARG A 90 -12.98 4.51 -9.66
N SER A 91 -12.63 5.18 -10.75
CA SER A 91 -13.61 5.64 -11.74
C SER A 91 -14.41 4.49 -12.36
N GLN A 92 -13.79 3.32 -12.55
CA GLN A 92 -14.46 2.15 -13.10
C GLN A 92 -15.44 1.54 -12.09
N LEU A 93 -15.08 1.49 -10.81
CA LEU A 93 -15.99 1.02 -9.76
C LEU A 93 -17.17 1.98 -9.58
N ASP A 94 -16.92 3.29 -9.58
CA ASP A 94 -17.97 4.30 -9.51
C ASP A 94 -18.94 4.18 -10.70
N ALA A 95 -18.45 3.89 -11.90
CA ALA A 95 -19.32 3.66 -13.07
C ALA A 95 -20.15 2.37 -12.98
N LEU A 96 -19.70 1.36 -12.23
CA LEU A 96 -20.41 0.09 -12.06
C LEU A 96 -21.42 0.14 -10.90
N PHE A 97 -21.13 0.89 -9.85
CA PHE A 97 -21.85 0.83 -8.58
C PHE A 97 -22.33 2.18 -8.03
N GLY A 98 -21.92 3.31 -8.62
CA GLY A 98 -22.17 4.66 -8.12
C GLY A 98 -23.57 5.24 -8.37
N ASP A 99 -24.51 4.45 -8.86
CA ASP A 99 -25.92 4.84 -9.12
C ASP A 99 -26.91 4.17 -8.14
N ALA A 100 -26.45 3.71 -6.96
CA ALA A 100 -27.29 3.08 -5.94
C ALA A 100 -27.79 4.03 -4.83
N ASP A 101 -27.55 5.34 -4.94
CA ASP A 101 -27.97 6.35 -3.93
C ASP A 101 -29.25 7.12 -4.32
N ASP A 102 -30.20 6.48 -5.01
CA ASP A 102 -31.59 6.97 -5.07
C ASP A 102 -32.64 5.86 -4.88
N ALA A 103 -32.21 4.73 -4.29
CA ALA A 103 -33.11 3.79 -3.64
C ALA A 103 -33.02 4.04 -2.13
N SER A 104 -33.95 4.86 -1.63
CA SER A 104 -34.25 4.95 -0.20
C SER A 104 -34.40 3.55 0.37
N ASP A 105 -33.43 3.09 1.17
CA ASP A 105 -33.60 1.90 1.98
C ASP A 105 -34.53 2.29 3.13
N SER A 106 -35.82 2.07 2.89
CA SER A 106 -36.84 2.05 3.92
C SER A 106 -36.42 1.06 4.99
N ASP A 107 -36.47 1.50 6.24
CA ASP A 107 -36.31 0.69 7.45
C ASP A 107 -36.88 -0.73 7.28
N ASP A 108 -36.02 -1.73 7.07
CA ASP A 108 -36.40 -3.15 7.19
C ASP A 108 -35.67 -3.78 8.38
N ASP A 109 -36.50 -4.29 9.29
CA ASP A 109 -36.29 -4.81 10.63
C ASP A 109 -35.37 -6.06 10.70
N GLY A 110 -34.20 -6.03 10.05
CA GLY A 110 -33.25 -7.16 10.03
C GLY A 110 -32.62 -7.48 11.38
N LEU A 111 -32.65 -6.55 12.34
CA LEU A 111 -32.09 -6.74 13.68
C LEU A 111 -32.95 -7.68 14.53
N GLY A 112 -34.28 -7.63 14.42
CA GLY A 112 -35.17 -8.50 15.21
C GLY A 112 -35.08 -9.97 14.78
N ALA A 113 -34.95 -10.23 13.48
CA ALA A 113 -34.81 -11.59 12.96
C ALA A 113 -33.49 -12.26 13.39
N ALA A 114 -32.42 -11.49 13.59
CA ALA A 114 -31.14 -12.01 14.08
C ALA A 114 -31.20 -12.36 15.58
N GLU A 115 -31.88 -11.54 16.39
CA GLU A 115 -31.98 -11.74 17.85
C GLU A 115 -32.83 -12.96 18.25
N ASP A 116 -33.79 -13.35 17.41
CA ASP A 116 -34.61 -14.56 17.62
C ASP A 116 -33.86 -15.85 17.26
N LEU A 117 -32.78 -15.77 16.48
CA LEU A 117 -31.99 -16.95 16.11
C LEU A 117 -31.00 -17.39 17.20
N PHE A 118 -30.66 -16.48 18.12
CA PHE A 118 -29.67 -16.69 19.19
C PHE A 118 -30.29 -16.83 20.59
N LYS A 119 -31.62 -16.93 20.69
CA LYS A 119 -32.36 -17.31 21.93
C LYS A 119 -32.76 -18.78 21.90
#